data_AF-A0AAT9HME3-F1
#
_entry.id   AF-A0AAT9HME3-F1
#
_cell.length_a   1.000
_cell.length_b   1.000
_cell.length_c   1.000
_cell.angle_alpha   90.00
_cell.angle_beta   90.00
_cell.angle_gamma   90.00
#
_symmetry.space_group_name_H-M   'P 1'
#
loop_
_entity.id
_entity.type
_entity.pdbx_description
1 polymer ?
#
loop_
_entity_poly.entity_id
_entity_poly.type
_entity_poly.pdbx_seq_one_letter_code
_entity_poly.pdbx_strand_id
1 'polypeptide(L)'
;MQLHTSALPLRPHRREFDVAVHVGSPSDSSLRMRRLALNRRVPCAAPSYLARRGTPERVEDLADHDCIVLRENEGTTPSGVSGRPVTSVRSG
;
A
#
# COMPACT_ATOMS: atom_id res chain seq x y z
N MET A 1 18.65 -20.81 2.94
CA MET A 1 17.47 -19.94 3.06
C MET A 1 17.36 -19.15 1.76
N GLN A 2 16.26 -19.29 1.02
CA GLN A 2 16.07 -18.66 -0.30
C GLN A 2 15.04 -17.53 -0.18
N LEU A 3 15.36 -16.35 -0.72
CA LEU A 3 14.46 -15.20 -0.72
C LEU A 3 13.66 -15.16 -2.02
N HIS A 4 12.34 -15.17 -1.90
CA HIS A 4 11.42 -14.99 -3.02
C HIS A 4 10.68 -13.66 -2.86
N THR A 5 10.57 -12.89 -3.94
CA THR A 5 9.79 -11.65 -4.01
C THR A 5 8.64 -11.81 -5.00
N SER A 6 7.48 -11.22 -4.69
CA SER A 6 6.29 -11.27 -5.52
C SER A 6 5.56 -9.93 -5.45
N ALA A 7 5.06 -9.46 -6.59
CA ALA A 7 4.15 -8.31 -6.66
C ALA A 7 2.68 -8.70 -6.42
N LEU A 8 2.37 -10.00 -6.42
CA LEU A 8 1.04 -10.55 -6.10
C LEU A 8 0.97 -10.94 -4.62
N PRO A 9 -0.21 -10.84 -3.98
CA PRO A 9 -0.39 -11.29 -2.59
C PRO A 9 0.05 -12.74 -2.42
N LEU A 10 0.92 -12.97 -1.43
CA LEU A 10 1.32 -14.33 -1.07
C LEU A 10 0.08 -15.11 -0.60
N ARG A 11 -0.01 -16.37 -1.01
CA ARG A 11 -1.07 -17.30 -0.58
C ARG A 11 -0.49 -18.26 0.46
N PRO A 12 -0.46 -17.87 1.75
CA PRO A 12 0.26 -18.59 2.80
C PRO A 12 -0.24 -20.02 3.08
N HIS A 13 -1.45 -20.36 2.60
CA HIS A 13 -2.04 -21.69 2.80
C HIS A 13 -1.43 -22.76 1.89
N ARG A 14 -0.71 -22.38 0.83
CA ARG A 14 0.14 -23.31 0.08
C ARG A 14 1.51 -23.33 0.75
N ARG A 15 1.98 -24.52 1.14
CA ARG A 15 3.24 -24.80 1.87
C ARG A 15 4.49 -24.43 1.04
N GLU A 16 4.61 -23.19 0.63
CA GLU A 16 5.67 -22.70 -0.26
C GLU A 16 6.72 -21.89 0.52
N PHE A 17 6.43 -21.50 1.78
CA PHE A 17 7.30 -20.66 2.60
C PHE A 17 7.22 -21.03 4.08
N ASP A 18 8.36 -21.01 4.79
CA ASP A 18 8.40 -21.17 6.25
C ASP A 18 8.01 -19.88 6.99
N VAL A 19 8.33 -18.72 6.39
CA VAL A 19 8.06 -17.38 6.93
C VAL A 19 7.65 -16.46 5.80
N ALA A 20 6.60 -15.68 6.01
CA ALA A 20 6.17 -14.61 5.10
C ALA A 20 6.23 -13.26 5.82
N VAL A 21 6.81 -12.25 5.15
CA VAL A 21 6.72 -10.86 5.58
C VAL A 21 5.56 -10.21 4.84
N HIS A 22 4.60 -9.69 5.59
CA HIS A 22 3.36 -9.14 5.07
C HIS A 22 3.11 -7.74 5.66
N VAL A 23 2.56 -6.85 4.85
CA VAL A 23 2.03 -5.54 5.26
C VAL A 23 0.52 -5.59 5.11
N GLY A 24 -0.19 -5.30 6.20
CA GLY A 24 -1.64 -5.41 6.27
C GLY A 24 -2.08 -6.37 7.38
N SER A 25 -3.39 -6.47 7.57
CA SER A 25 -3.97 -7.48 8.45
C SER A 25 -4.06 -8.80 7.70
N PRO A 26 -3.75 -9.94 8.35
CA PRO A 26 -3.94 -11.22 7.73
C PRO A 26 -5.42 -11.40 7.35
N SER A 27 -5.65 -11.96 6.16
CA SER A 27 -6.91 -12.68 5.92
C SER A 27 -6.96 -13.90 6.83
N ASP A 28 -8.16 -14.30 7.23
CA ASP A 28 -8.44 -15.38 8.18
C ASP A 28 -7.58 -16.61 7.88
N SER A 29 -6.50 -16.78 8.63
CA SER A 29 -5.44 -17.74 8.35
C SER A 29 -5.03 -18.42 9.64
N SER A 30 -4.84 -19.74 9.57
CA SER A 30 -4.34 -20.55 10.69
C SER A 30 -2.89 -20.25 11.08
N LEU A 31 -2.25 -19.26 10.45
CA LEU A 31 -0.88 -18.85 10.73
C LEU A 31 -0.78 -18.00 12.02
N ARG A 32 0.33 -18.19 12.74
CA ARG A 32 0.71 -17.32 13.85
C ARG A 32 1.44 -16.08 13.32
N MET A 33 0.96 -14.89 13.65
CA MET A 33 1.55 -13.63 13.21
C MET A 33 2.15 -12.84 14.38
N ARG A 34 3.26 -12.14 14.11
CA ARG A 34 3.92 -11.23 15.04
C ARG A 34 4.19 -9.90 14.35
N ARG A 35 3.79 -8.79 14.97
CA ARG A 35 4.10 -7.43 14.48
C ARG A 35 5.60 -7.20 14.54
N LEU A 36 6.22 -6.90 13.40
CA LEU A 36 7.65 -6.59 13.29
C LEU A 36 7.93 -5.10 13.48
N ALA A 37 7.16 -4.25 12.80
CA ALA A 37 7.31 -2.80 12.82
C ALA A 37 6.02 -2.09 12.41
N LEU A 38 5.98 -0.76 12.60
CA LEU A 38 4.97 0.09 11.98
C LEU A 38 5.37 0.41 10.54
N ASN A 39 4.40 0.45 9.62
CA ASN A 39 4.62 0.85 8.23
C ASN A 39 4.32 2.35 8.07
N ARG A 40 5.33 3.22 8.27
CA ARG A 40 5.17 4.67 8.05
C ARG A 40 5.24 4.99 6.57
N ARG A 41 4.17 5.56 6.03
CA ARG A 41 4.09 6.05 4.65
C ARG A 41 4.29 7.56 4.62
N VAL A 42 5.00 8.04 3.61
CA VAL A 42 5.26 9.47 3.41
C VAL A 42 4.91 9.80 1.95
N PRO A 43 4.08 10.83 1.69
CA PRO A 43 3.89 11.33 0.34
C PRO A 43 5.21 11.84 -0.22
N CYS A 44 5.49 11.49 -1.46
CA CYS A 44 6.68 11.97 -2.15
C CYS A 44 6.36 12.23 -3.62
N ALA A 45 7.12 13.15 -4.20
CA ALA A 45 7.04 13.48 -5.61
C ALA A 45 8.44 13.77 -6.12
N ALA A 46 8.66 13.57 -7.43
CA ALA A 46 9.89 13.97 -8.07
C ALA A 46 10.07 15.49 -7.95
N PRO A 47 11.27 16.02 -7.65
CA PRO A 47 11.47 17.47 -7.56
C PRO A 47 11.05 18.23 -8.83
N SER A 48 11.29 17.62 -9.99
CA SER A 48 10.88 18.19 -11.28
C SER A 48 9.37 18.26 -11.48
N TYR A 49 8.61 17.37 -10.84
CA TYR A 49 7.15 17.41 -10.85
C TYR A 49 6.64 18.60 -10.02
N LEU A 50 7.14 18.75 -8.80
CA LEU A 50 6.77 19.86 -7.90
C LEU A 50 7.15 21.21 -8.49
N ALA A 51 8.29 21.31 -9.19
CA ALA A 51 8.67 22.53 -9.90
C ALA A 51 7.68 22.93 -11.01
N ARG A 52 7.00 21.96 -11.63
CA ARG A 52 6.02 22.21 -12.71
C ARG A 52 4.59 22.39 -12.19
N ARG A 53 4.20 21.68 -11.13
CA ARG A 53 2.81 21.61 -10.64
C ARG A 53 2.60 22.32 -9.30
N GLY A 54 3.66 22.81 -8.66
CA GLY A 54 3.61 23.34 -7.31
C GLY A 54 3.73 22.26 -6.25
N THR A 55 3.94 22.68 -4.99
CA THR A 55 3.93 21.80 -3.81
C THR A 55 2.55 21.89 -3.15
N PRO A 56 1.83 20.77 -2.96
CA PRO A 56 0.57 20.78 -2.22
C PRO A 56 0.84 21.10 -0.75
N GLU A 57 0.09 22.05 -0.18
CA GLU A 57 0.20 22.44 1.24
C GLU A 57 -0.87 21.75 2.09
N ARG A 58 -1.94 21.29 1.44
CA ARG A 58 -3.09 20.62 2.06
C ARG A 58 -3.41 19.33 1.33
N VAL A 59 -4.15 18.45 2.01
CA VAL A 59 -4.57 17.16 1.43
C VAL A 59 -5.54 17.39 0.26
N GLU A 60 -6.37 18.42 0.34
CA GLU A 60 -7.34 18.78 -0.70
C GLU A 60 -6.65 19.11 -2.04
N ASP A 61 -5.47 19.72 -1.99
CA ASP A 61 -4.70 20.11 -3.18
C ASP A 61 -4.30 18.88 -4.02
N LEU A 62 -4.19 17.70 -3.41
CA LEU A 62 -3.87 16.46 -4.12
C LEU A 62 -4.90 16.08 -5.18
N ALA A 63 -6.14 16.61 -5.09
CA ALA A 63 -7.16 16.41 -6.11
C ALA A 63 -6.73 16.97 -7.48
N ASP A 64 -5.86 17.98 -7.48
CA ASP A 64 -5.33 18.62 -8.68
C ASP A 64 -3.93 18.09 -9.06
N HIS A 65 -3.46 17.01 -8.42
CA HIS A 65 -2.17 16.37 -8.70
C HIS A 65 -2.31 14.94 -9.24
N ASP A 66 -1.33 14.52 -10.02
CA ASP A 66 -1.22 13.17 -10.56
C ASP A 66 -0.72 12.25 -9.44
N CYS A 67 -1.65 11.53 -8.82
CA CYS A 67 -1.34 10.69 -7.66
C CYS A 67 -1.16 9.22 -8.04
N ILE A 68 -0.04 8.63 -7.62
CA ILE A 68 0.21 7.18 -7.68
C ILE A 68 -0.05 6.59 -6.30
N VAL A 69 -0.99 5.65 -6.21
CA VAL A 69 -1.42 5.07 -4.93
C VAL A 69 -0.81 3.68 -4.72
N LEU A 70 -0.10 3.50 -3.60
CA LEU A 70 0.37 2.20 -3.15
C LEU A 70 -0.79 1.41 -2.52
N ARG A 71 -1.32 0.43 -3.25
CA ARG A 71 -2.32 -0.52 -2.73
C ARG A 71 -1.64 -1.55 -1.81
N GLU A 72 -2.26 -1.82 -0.67
CA GLU A 72 -1.85 -2.93 0.20
C GLU A 72 -2.31 -4.26 -0.37
N ASN A 73 -1.61 -5.33 0.04
CA ASN A 73 -2.04 -6.69 -0.23
C ASN A 73 -3.43 -6.87 0.39
N GLU A 74 -4.45 -7.16 -0.43
CA GLU A 74 -5.83 -7.23 0.03
C GLU A 74 -6.00 -8.25 1.16
N GLY A 75 -6.19 -7.74 2.37
CA GLY A 75 -6.58 -8.43 3.58
C GLY A 75 -7.48 -7.48 4.34
N THR A 76 -8.78 -7.78 4.33
CA THR A 76 -9.91 -7.13 5.00
C THR A 76 -9.57 -5.81 5.73
N THR A 77 -9.99 -4.68 5.15
CA THR A 77 -10.01 -3.40 5.86
C THR A 77 -10.79 -3.54 7.16
N PRO A 78 -10.26 -3.15 8.33
CA PRO A 78 -11.10 -2.92 9.49
C PRO A 78 -12.07 -1.80 9.13
N SER A 79 -13.36 -2.10 9.14
CA SER A 79 -14.45 -1.15 8.93
C SER A 79 -14.23 0.07 9.81
N GLY A 80 -13.80 1.20 9.23
CA GLY A 80 -13.58 2.43 10.00
C GLY A 80 -12.73 3.49 9.32
N VAL A 81 -11.76 3.12 8.46
CA VAL A 81 -11.07 4.11 7.62
C VAL A 81 -11.74 4.15 6.26
N SER A 82 -12.83 4.92 6.16
CA SER A 82 -13.43 5.30 4.88
C SER A 82 -12.51 6.29 4.14
N GLY A 83 -11.30 5.85 3.78
CA GLY A 83 -10.61 6.42 2.64
C GLY A 83 -11.34 5.91 1.41
N ARG A 84 -12.29 6.69 0.87
CA ARG A 84 -12.89 6.36 -0.43
C ARG A 84 -11.74 6.11 -1.41
N PRO A 85 -11.71 5.01 -2.17
CA PRO A 85 -10.75 4.88 -3.24
C PRO A 85 -10.99 6.07 -4.19
N VAL A 86 -10.05 7.02 -4.23
CA VAL A 86 -10.04 8.05 -5.25
C VAL A 86 -9.57 7.37 -6.53
N THR A 87 -10.49 6.63 -7.16
CA THR A 87 -10.31 6.16 -8.53
C THR A 87 -10.63 7.32 -9.45
N SER A 88 -9.64 8.19 -9.65
CA SER A 88 -9.61 9.10 -10.79
C SER A 88 -8.19 9.11 -11.33
N VAL A 89 -7.81 8.01 -11.97
CA VAL A 89 -6.79 8.09 -13.00
C VAL A 89 -7.53 8.63 -14.22
N ARG A 90 -7.40 9.93 -14.51
CA ARG A 90 -7.70 10.41 -15.85
C ARG A 90 -6.61 9.84 -16.75
N SER A 91 -6.94 8.78 -17.46
CA SER A 91 -6.18 8.30 -18.60
C SER A 91 -6.13 9.44 -19.62
N GLY A 92 -4.94 10.00 -19.83
CA GLY A 92 -4.58 10.61 -21.10
C GLY A 92 -4.10 9.53 -22.05
#